data_AF-A0A3D4JF05-F1
#
_entry.id   AF-A0A3D4JF05-F1
#
_cell.length_a   1.000
_cell.length_b   1.000
_cell.length_c   1.000
_cell.angle_alpha   90.00
_cell.angle_beta   90.00
_cell.angle_gamma   90.00
#
_symmetry.space_group_name_H-M   'P 1'
#
loop_
_entity.id
_entity.type
_entity.pdbx_description
1 polymer ?
#
loop_
_entity_poly.entity_id
_entity_poly.type
_entity_poly.pdbx_seq_one_letter_code
_entity_poly.pdbx_strand_id
1 'polypeptide(L)'
;MRTFENIINAVGGIDVKIQNEEIARTTNLPVGESHLNGAEALKLVRNREGGIFERADNQNIVLCALRKKLTSPAIVTQIPELIEAFKDNIRTDFTPGQLSQLACLASQMPPENISLASFPADIFTQTREFDPVFDKRVAILDADHNILRDYVTRFQSGMWPLPNAPLQITDEEDEPIVCE
;
A
#
# COMPACT_ATOMS: atom_id res chain seq x y z
N MET A 1 2.60 14.17 -7.48
CA MET A 1 1.40 13.39 -7.87
C MET A 1 0.26 14.09 -7.16
N ARG A 2 -0.30 15.17 -7.74
CA ARG A 2 -1.07 16.16 -6.97
C ARG A 2 -2.31 15.56 -6.30
N THR A 3 -3.03 14.69 -6.99
CA THR A 3 -4.22 14.01 -6.44
C THR A 3 -3.89 13.23 -5.16
N PHE A 4 -2.81 12.44 -5.18
CA PHE A 4 -2.37 11.69 -3.99
C PHE A 4 -2.08 12.63 -2.81
N GLU A 5 -1.28 13.68 -3.03
CA GLU A 5 -0.91 14.65 -1.99
C GLU A 5 -2.17 15.33 -1.42
N ASN A 6 -3.11 15.70 -2.29
CA ASN A 6 -4.35 16.34 -1.89
C ASN A 6 -5.26 15.40 -1.07
N ILE A 7 -5.34 14.11 -1.40
CA ILE A 7 -6.12 13.12 -0.62
C ILE A 7 -5.57 13.02 0.81
N ILE A 8 -4.25 12.88 0.94
CA ILE A 8 -3.60 12.81 2.26
C ILE A 8 -3.83 14.10 3.04
N ASN A 9 -3.70 15.26 2.40
CA ASN A 9 -3.96 16.54 3.06
C ASN A 9 -5.44 16.71 3.48
N ALA A 10 -6.39 16.22 2.67
CA ALA A 10 -7.82 16.34 2.94
C ALA A 10 -8.27 15.51 4.16
N VAL A 11 -7.57 14.41 4.47
CA VAL A 11 -7.79 13.64 5.71
C VAL A 11 -6.98 14.18 6.90
N GLY A 12 -6.32 15.33 6.73
CA GLY A 12 -5.51 15.97 7.77
C GLY A 12 -4.15 15.31 8.00
N GLY A 13 -3.54 14.75 6.95
CA GLY A 13 -2.28 13.99 7.03
C GLY A 13 -2.49 12.55 7.49
N ILE A 14 -1.41 11.79 7.61
CA ILE A 14 -1.42 10.39 8.08
C ILE A 14 -0.34 10.17 9.13
N ASP A 15 -0.58 9.26 10.06
CA ASP A 15 0.38 8.89 11.10
C ASP A 15 1.02 7.55 10.72
N VAL A 16 2.34 7.51 10.58
CA VAL A 16 3.11 6.31 10.18
C VAL A 16 4.26 6.07 11.16
N LYS A 17 4.66 4.82 11.30
CA LYS A 17 5.85 4.42 12.05
C LYS A 17 6.96 3.98 11.11
N ILE A 18 8.03 4.77 11.02
CA ILE A 18 9.21 4.45 10.20
C ILE A 18 10.21 3.71 11.07
N GLN A 19 10.37 2.41 10.86
CA GLN A 19 11.25 1.57 11.70
C GLN A 19 12.69 1.49 11.17
N ASN A 20 12.87 1.61 9.86
CA ASN A 20 14.15 1.41 9.19
C ASN A 20 14.93 2.75 9.06
N GLU A 21 16.16 2.79 9.60
CA GLU A 21 17.04 3.96 9.52
C GLU A 21 17.43 4.33 8.08
N GLU A 22 17.52 3.36 7.17
CA GLU A 22 17.78 3.59 5.76
C GLU A 22 16.59 4.26 5.07
N ILE A 23 15.35 3.83 5.35
CA ILE A 23 14.15 4.50 4.86
C ILE A 23 14.10 5.94 5.39
N ALA A 24 14.34 6.13 6.69
CA ALA A 24 14.40 7.46 7.30
C ALA A 24 15.44 8.37 6.62
N ARG A 25 16.66 7.87 6.40
CA ARG A 25 17.75 8.58 5.73
C ARG A 25 17.41 8.95 4.29
N THR A 26 16.89 8.00 3.51
CA THR A 26 16.63 8.15 2.07
C THR A 26 15.40 9.03 1.79
N THR A 27 14.42 9.03 2.70
CA THR A 27 13.24 9.90 2.62
C THR A 27 13.42 11.25 3.32
N ASN A 28 14.48 11.40 4.12
CA ASN A 28 14.69 12.53 5.03
C ASN A 28 13.48 12.73 5.96
N LEU A 29 13.01 11.63 6.55
CA LEU A 29 11.96 11.56 7.57
C LEU A 29 12.57 10.98 8.86
N PRO A 30 12.07 11.35 10.05
CA PRO A 30 12.62 10.81 11.30
C PRO A 30 12.21 9.34 11.50
N VAL A 31 13.08 8.59 12.17
CA VAL A 31 12.77 7.24 12.66
C VAL A 31 11.72 7.34 13.77
N GLY A 32 10.81 6.36 13.83
CA GLY A 32 9.73 6.29 14.80
C GLY A 32 8.40 6.82 14.26
N GLU A 33 7.55 7.27 15.17
CA GLU A 33 6.23 7.83 14.84
C GLU A 33 6.38 9.19 14.15
N SER A 34 5.76 9.33 12.99
CA SER A 34 5.77 10.54 12.18
C SER A 34 4.37 10.87 11.67
N HIS A 35 3.97 12.12 11.84
CA HIS A 35 2.80 12.66 11.16
C HIS A 35 3.22 13.24 9.81
N LEU A 36 2.74 12.66 8.71
CA LEU A 36 3.11 13.04 7.35
C LEU A 36 1.98 13.79 6.66
N ASN A 37 2.30 14.95 6.09
CA ASN A 37 1.43 15.60 5.10
C ASN A 37 1.54 14.91 3.73
N GLY A 38 0.76 15.37 2.75
CA GLY A 38 0.74 14.76 1.42
C GLY A 38 2.08 14.74 0.70
N ALA A 39 2.91 15.78 0.84
CA ALA A 39 4.22 15.83 0.19
C ALA A 39 5.21 14.87 0.86
N GLU A 40 5.17 14.73 2.18
CA GLU A 40 6.01 13.79 2.94
C GLU A 40 5.58 12.34 2.72
N ALA A 41 4.28 12.05 2.75
CA ALA A 41 3.75 10.75 2.39
C ALA A 41 4.14 10.37 0.96
N LEU A 42 4.16 11.34 0.03
CA LEU A 42 4.59 11.10 -1.35
C LEU A 42 6.08 10.73 -1.45
N LYS A 43 6.95 11.32 -0.60
CA LYS A 43 8.36 10.94 -0.53
C LYS A 43 8.49 9.48 -0.11
N LEU A 44 7.76 9.07 0.92
CA LEU A 44 7.78 7.70 1.45
C LEU A 44 7.35 6.68 0.39
N VAL A 45 6.17 6.82 -0.21
CA VAL A 45 5.63 5.84 -1.19
C VAL A 45 6.42 5.76 -2.50
N ARG A 46 7.25 6.76 -2.79
CA ARG A 46 8.11 6.81 -3.98
C ARG A 46 9.53 6.33 -3.71
N ASN A 47 9.92 6.16 -2.45
CA ASN A 47 11.24 5.67 -2.09
C ASN A 47 11.46 4.29 -2.72
N ARG A 48 12.64 4.08 -3.30
CA ARG A 48 12.99 2.84 -3.98
C ARG A 48 14.47 2.49 -3.81
N GLU A 49 15.12 3.07 -2.81
CA GLU A 49 16.54 2.81 -2.54
C GLU A 49 16.73 1.36 -2.06
N GLY A 50 15.85 0.83 -1.20
CA GLY A 50 15.79 -0.60 -0.86
C GLY A 50 15.07 -1.48 -1.90
N GLY A 51 14.88 -0.98 -3.14
CA GLY A 51 14.27 -1.76 -4.22
C GLY A 51 12.75 -1.67 -4.33
N ILE A 52 12.16 -2.55 -5.14
CA ILE A 52 10.74 -2.48 -5.49
C ILE A 52 9.81 -3.09 -4.45
N PHE A 53 10.27 -4.10 -3.69
CA PHE A 53 9.51 -4.76 -2.63
C PHE A 53 9.43 -3.85 -1.40
N GLU A 54 10.56 -3.28 -0.93
CA GLU A 54 10.53 -2.24 0.13
C GLU A 54 9.62 -1.06 -0.26
N ARG A 55 9.57 -0.67 -1.53
CA ARG A 55 8.65 0.36 -2.00
C ARG A 55 7.18 -0.07 -1.88
N ALA A 56 6.86 -1.33 -2.16
CA ALA A 56 5.51 -1.86 -1.96
C ALA A 56 5.15 -1.85 -0.47
N ASP A 57 6.10 -2.14 0.41
CA ASP A 57 5.88 -2.11 1.86
C ASP A 57 5.66 -0.68 2.37
N ASN A 58 6.45 0.28 1.88
CA ASN A 58 6.21 1.70 2.13
C ASN A 58 4.82 2.17 1.66
N GLN A 59 4.32 1.62 0.54
CA GLN A 59 2.96 1.89 0.06
C GLN A 59 1.90 1.24 0.96
N ASN A 60 2.13 0.02 1.44
CA ASN A 60 1.25 -0.68 2.38
C ASN A 60 1.16 0.05 3.72
N ILE A 61 2.27 0.55 4.27
CA ILE A 61 2.30 1.39 5.48
C ILE A 61 1.39 2.61 5.31
N VAL A 62 1.50 3.30 4.17
CA VAL A 62 0.66 4.48 3.88
C VAL A 62 -0.81 4.11 3.68
N LEU A 63 -1.11 2.97 3.07
CA LEU A 63 -2.50 2.48 2.95
C LEU A 63 -3.12 2.15 4.32
N CYS A 64 -2.37 1.50 5.21
CA CYS A 64 -2.83 1.23 6.58
C CYS A 64 -3.08 2.53 7.36
N ALA A 65 -2.16 3.50 7.29
CA ALA A 65 -2.31 4.78 7.95
C ALA A 65 -3.49 5.60 7.38
N LEU A 66 -3.67 5.60 6.06
CA LEU A 66 -4.80 6.25 5.41
C LEU A 66 -6.13 5.60 5.82
N ARG A 67 -6.20 4.26 5.86
CA ARG A 67 -7.38 3.55 6.37
C ARG A 67 -7.73 4.03 7.78
N LYS A 68 -6.75 4.04 8.69
CA LYS A 68 -6.95 4.49 10.09
C LYS A 68 -7.50 5.90 10.19
N LYS A 69 -7.04 6.81 9.32
CA LYS A 69 -7.64 8.15 9.19
C LYS A 69 -9.07 8.09 8.68
N LEU A 70 -9.33 7.39 7.58
CA LEU A 70 -10.65 7.30 6.93
C LEU A 70 -11.72 6.65 7.83
N THR A 71 -11.34 5.71 8.70
CA THR A 71 -12.27 5.07 9.64
C THR A 71 -12.38 5.81 10.98
N SER A 72 -11.63 6.90 11.19
CA SER A 72 -11.72 7.69 12.41
C SER A 72 -13.06 8.44 12.48
N PRO A 73 -13.61 8.67 13.70
CA PRO A 73 -14.87 9.42 13.87
C PRO A 73 -14.86 10.82 13.25
N ALA A 74 -13.68 11.46 13.16
CA ALA A 74 -13.53 12.79 12.61
C ALA A 74 -13.65 12.83 11.08
N ILE A 75 -13.21 11.77 10.38
CA ILE A 75 -13.13 11.73 8.91
C ILE A 75 -14.24 10.90 8.30
N VAL A 76 -14.76 9.87 9.00
CA VAL A 76 -15.78 8.96 8.45
C VAL A 76 -17.04 9.70 7.99
N THR A 77 -17.41 10.77 8.68
CA THR A 77 -18.55 11.63 8.33
C THR A 77 -18.28 12.52 7.10
N GLN A 78 -17.02 12.74 6.75
CA GLN A 78 -16.57 13.55 5.61
C GLN A 78 -16.38 12.73 4.33
N ILE A 79 -16.48 11.39 4.38
CA ILE A 79 -16.27 10.52 3.22
C ILE A 79 -17.11 10.93 2.00
N PRO A 80 -18.42 11.26 2.12
CA PRO A 80 -19.20 11.71 0.96
C PRO A 80 -18.63 12.98 0.30
N GLU A 81 -18.15 13.93 1.10
CA GLU A 81 -17.52 15.16 0.60
C GLU A 81 -16.15 14.88 -0.03
N LEU A 82 -15.36 13.98 0.55
CA LEU A 82 -14.08 13.53 -0.02
C LEU A 82 -14.29 12.85 -1.37
N ILE A 83 -15.27 11.95 -1.51
CA ILE A 83 -15.61 11.32 -2.80
C ILE A 83 -15.92 12.40 -3.83
N GLU A 84 -16.72 13.40 -3.46
CA GLU A 84 -17.10 14.46 -4.39
C GLU A 84 -15.94 15.41 -4.75
N ALA A 85 -15.03 15.67 -3.82
CA ALA A 85 -13.83 16.47 -4.09
C ALA A 85 -12.84 15.77 -5.04
N PHE A 86 -12.83 14.43 -5.07
CA PHE A 86 -11.83 13.65 -5.80
C PHE A 86 -12.37 12.85 -7.00
N LYS A 87 -13.69 12.78 -7.23
CA LYS A 87 -14.28 11.97 -8.31
C LYS A 87 -13.72 12.25 -9.71
N ASP A 88 -13.35 13.50 -10.00
CA ASP A 88 -12.83 13.89 -11.32
C ASP A 88 -11.33 13.63 -11.45
N ASN A 89 -10.66 13.31 -10.34
CA ASN A 89 -9.23 13.04 -10.25
C ASN A 89 -8.90 11.56 -10.04
N ILE A 90 -9.91 10.72 -9.76
CA ILE A 90 -9.79 9.27 -9.55
C ILE A 90 -10.66 8.55 -10.57
N ARG A 91 -10.07 7.62 -11.32
CA ARG A 91 -10.81 6.77 -12.25
C ARG A 91 -11.18 5.45 -11.57
N THR A 92 -12.47 5.18 -11.41
CA THR A 92 -13.02 3.92 -10.90
C THR A 92 -14.33 3.60 -11.61
N ASP A 93 -14.69 2.31 -11.65
CA ASP A 93 -15.97 1.80 -12.12
C ASP A 93 -16.99 1.62 -10.98
N PHE A 94 -16.60 1.89 -9.73
CA PHE A 94 -17.54 1.92 -8.61
C PHE A 94 -18.51 3.09 -8.74
N THR A 95 -19.80 2.78 -8.61
CA THR A 95 -20.85 3.79 -8.47
C THR A 95 -20.75 4.48 -7.11
N PRO A 96 -21.28 5.72 -6.98
CA PRO A 96 -21.35 6.40 -5.68
C PRO A 96 -22.05 5.58 -4.58
N GLY A 97 -23.06 4.78 -4.96
CA GLY A 97 -23.74 3.87 -4.05
C GLY A 97 -22.85 2.72 -3.55
N GLN A 98 -22.04 2.12 -4.44
CA GLN A 98 -21.06 1.10 -4.06
C GLN A 98 -19.96 1.67 -3.15
N LEU A 99 -19.44 2.87 -3.47
CA LEU A 99 -18.46 3.55 -2.62
C LEU A 99 -19.02 3.81 -1.22
N SER A 100 -20.29 4.22 -1.12
CA SER A 100 -20.96 4.43 0.17
C SER A 100 -21.12 3.13 0.97
N GLN A 101 -21.47 2.02 0.31
CA GLN A 101 -21.55 0.70 0.95
C GLN A 101 -20.18 0.22 1.44
N LEU A 102 -19.14 0.39 0.63
CA LEU A 102 -17.76 0.05 0.99
C LEU A 102 -17.26 0.89 2.18
N ALA A 103 -17.57 2.18 2.21
CA ALA A 103 -17.23 3.05 3.35
C ALA A 103 -17.89 2.58 4.65
N CYS A 104 -19.18 2.20 4.58
CA CYS A 104 -19.91 1.64 5.72
C CYS A 104 -19.29 0.32 6.20
N LEU A 105 -18.95 -0.59 5.28
CA LEU A 105 -18.29 -1.85 5.61
C LEU A 105 -16.90 -1.61 6.24
N ALA A 106 -16.11 -0.70 5.67
CA ALA A 106 -14.77 -0.38 6.13
C ALA A 106 -14.75 0.13 7.58
N SER A 107 -15.75 0.89 8.01
CA SER A 107 -15.90 1.35 9.40
C SER A 107 -16.23 0.25 10.40
N GLN A 108 -16.75 -0.90 9.93
CA GLN A 108 -17.16 -2.03 10.76
C GLN A 108 -16.13 -3.18 10.74
N MET A 109 -15.18 -3.15 9.80
CA MET A 109 -14.19 -4.21 9.63
C MET A 109 -13.07 -4.07 10.67
N PRO A 110 -12.86 -5.09 11.53
CA PRO A 110 -11.75 -5.10 12.48
C PRO A 110 -10.39 -4.97 11.75
N PRO A 111 -9.47 -4.12 12.21
CA PRO A 111 -8.13 -3.96 11.63
C PRO A 111 -7.38 -5.27 11.37
N GLU A 112 -7.47 -6.21 12.31
CA GLU A 112 -6.84 -7.53 12.26
C GLU A 112 -7.34 -8.41 11.09
N ASN A 113 -8.49 -8.09 10.51
CA ASN A 113 -9.03 -8.80 9.35
C ASN A 113 -8.56 -8.20 8.01
N ILE A 114 -7.69 -7.19 8.05
CA ILE A 114 -7.14 -6.55 6.85
C ILE A 114 -5.64 -6.84 6.80
N SER A 115 -5.27 -7.66 5.83
CA SER A 115 -3.88 -7.99 5.54
C SER A 115 -3.51 -7.46 4.16
N LEU A 116 -2.38 -6.76 4.10
CA LEU A 116 -1.74 -6.36 2.85
C LEU A 116 -0.54 -7.28 2.64
N ALA A 117 -0.46 -7.91 1.47
CA ALA A 117 0.58 -8.88 1.14
C ALA A 117 1.25 -8.52 -0.19
N SER A 118 2.57 -8.69 -0.21
CA SER A 118 3.39 -8.67 -1.41
C SER A 118 3.67 -10.12 -1.84
N PHE A 119 3.81 -10.37 -3.14
CA PHE A 119 4.35 -11.66 -3.58
C PHE A 119 5.80 -11.80 -3.06
N PRO A 120 6.23 -13.00 -2.64
CA PRO A 120 7.59 -13.19 -2.16
C PRO A 120 8.65 -12.75 -3.18
N ALA A 121 9.74 -12.14 -2.73
CA ALA A 121 10.73 -11.61 -3.66
C ALA A 121 11.46 -12.71 -4.46
N ASP A 122 11.67 -13.87 -3.84
CA ASP A 122 12.44 -15.01 -4.36
C ASP A 122 11.81 -15.72 -5.57
N ILE A 123 10.49 -15.56 -5.79
CA ILE A 123 9.81 -16.11 -6.96
C ILE A 123 10.00 -15.26 -8.23
N PHE A 124 10.68 -14.12 -8.12
CA PHE A 124 11.00 -13.25 -9.25
C PHE A 124 12.47 -13.34 -9.65
N THR A 125 12.72 -13.32 -10.96
CA THR A 125 14.07 -13.23 -11.52
C THR A 125 14.22 -11.95 -12.31
N GLN A 126 15.19 -11.10 -11.93
CA GLN A 126 15.50 -9.91 -12.71
C GLN A 126 16.16 -10.28 -14.04
N THR A 127 15.52 -9.92 -15.15
CA THR A 127 16.05 -10.12 -16.51
C THR A 127 15.80 -8.89 -17.37
N ARG A 128 16.10 -8.97 -18.67
CA ARG A 128 15.79 -7.91 -19.64
C ARG A 128 15.05 -8.47 -20.83
N GLU A 129 14.03 -7.78 -21.30
CA GLU A 129 13.24 -8.15 -22.49
C GLU A 129 13.21 -6.99 -23.49
N PHE A 130 13.16 -7.28 -24.80
CA PHE A 130 13.05 -6.24 -25.82
C PHE A 130 11.65 -5.67 -25.85
N ASP A 131 11.54 -4.34 -25.66
CA ASP A 131 10.28 -3.62 -25.75
C ASP A 131 10.22 -2.86 -27.09
N PRO A 132 9.22 -3.14 -27.97
CA PRO A 132 9.10 -2.51 -29.27
C PRO A 132 8.63 -1.05 -29.22
N VAL A 133 8.03 -0.60 -28.11
CA VAL A 133 7.62 0.80 -27.91
C VAL A 133 8.84 1.66 -27.58
N PHE A 134 9.77 1.12 -26.79
CA PHE A 134 10.98 1.83 -26.37
C PHE A 134 12.22 1.55 -27.23
N ASP A 135 12.13 0.60 -28.18
CA ASP A 135 13.21 0.14 -29.06
C ASP A 135 14.50 -0.22 -28.30
N LYS A 136 14.35 -0.90 -27.16
CA LYS A 136 15.48 -1.32 -26.32
C LYS A 136 15.10 -2.48 -25.42
N ARG A 137 16.13 -3.17 -24.91
CA ARG A 137 15.94 -4.14 -23.82
C ARG A 137 15.65 -3.39 -22.52
N VAL A 138 14.50 -3.60 -21.92
CA VAL A 138 14.09 -3.03 -20.62
C VAL A 138 14.24 -4.08 -19.53
N ALA A 139 14.50 -3.65 -18.29
CA ALA A 139 14.55 -4.56 -17.16
C ALA A 139 13.13 -5.00 -16.78
N ILE A 140 12.95 -6.29 -16.52
CA ILE A 140 11.70 -6.88 -16.03
C ILE A 140 12.00 -7.76 -14.82
N LEU A 141 10.96 -8.05 -14.04
CA LEU A 141 10.96 -9.14 -13.07
C LEU A 141 10.13 -10.27 -13.69
N ASP A 142 10.83 -11.29 -14.16
CA ASP A 142 10.20 -12.48 -14.73
C ASP A 142 9.74 -13.41 -13.61
N ALA A 143 8.61 -14.09 -13.80
CA ALA A 143 8.03 -14.99 -12.81
C ALA A 143 7.16 -16.06 -13.49
N ASP A 144 7.10 -17.24 -12.86
CA ASP A 144 6.15 -18.27 -13.28
C ASP A 144 4.73 -17.87 -12.90
N HIS A 145 3.90 -17.65 -13.92
CA HIS A 145 2.52 -17.21 -13.73
C HIS A 145 1.64 -18.29 -13.08
N ASN A 146 2.02 -19.56 -13.09
CA ASN A 146 1.32 -20.61 -12.35
C ASN A 146 1.55 -20.44 -10.84
N ILE A 147 2.77 -20.09 -10.43
CA ILE A 147 3.09 -19.75 -9.05
C ILE A 147 2.27 -18.53 -8.61
N LEU A 148 2.24 -17.46 -9.43
CA LEU A 148 1.45 -16.27 -9.11
C LEU A 148 -0.06 -16.57 -8.96
N ARG A 149 -0.63 -17.40 -9.84
CA ARG A 149 -2.04 -17.81 -9.75
C ARG A 149 -2.33 -18.61 -8.49
N ASP A 150 -1.41 -19.47 -8.07
CA ASP A 150 -1.53 -20.22 -6.82
C ASP A 150 -1.54 -19.29 -5.60
N TYR A 151 -0.62 -18.32 -5.52
CA TYR A 151 -0.65 -17.29 -4.46
C TYR A 151 -1.97 -16.50 -4.42
N VAL A 152 -2.49 -16.07 -5.58
CA VAL A 152 -3.78 -15.39 -5.66
C VAL A 152 -4.92 -16.28 -5.18
N THR A 153 -4.91 -17.57 -5.55
CA THR A 153 -5.92 -18.54 -5.10
C THR A 153 -5.88 -18.72 -3.59
N ARG A 154 -4.68 -18.87 -3.02
CA ARG A 154 -4.47 -18.96 -1.56
C ARG A 154 -4.94 -17.70 -0.85
N PHE A 155 -4.65 -16.52 -1.39
CA PHE A 155 -5.15 -15.24 -0.88
C PHE A 155 -6.68 -15.18 -0.83
N GLN A 156 -7.34 -15.51 -1.95
CA GLN A 156 -8.80 -15.49 -2.03
C GLN A 156 -9.47 -16.49 -1.08
N SER A 157 -8.81 -17.61 -0.80
CA SER A 157 -9.28 -18.61 0.16
C SER A 157 -8.93 -18.31 1.63
N GLY A 158 -8.19 -17.23 1.92
CA GLY A 158 -7.71 -16.90 3.26
C GLY A 158 -6.62 -17.83 3.79
N MET A 159 -5.94 -18.57 2.92
CA MET A 159 -4.83 -19.47 3.28
C MET A 159 -3.46 -18.78 3.23
N TRP A 160 -3.37 -17.60 2.63
CA TRP A 160 -2.16 -16.80 2.55
C TRP A 160 -2.50 -15.30 2.48
N PRO A 161 -1.73 -14.41 3.10
CA PRO A 161 -0.72 -14.73 4.10
C PRO A 161 -1.36 -15.37 5.34
N LEU A 162 -0.62 -16.21 6.05
CA LEU A 162 -1.16 -16.93 7.23
C LEU A 162 -1.53 -15.90 8.32
N PRO A 163 -2.81 -15.82 8.76
CA PRO A 163 -3.19 -14.94 9.86
C PRO A 163 -2.45 -15.37 11.13
N ASN A 164 -1.75 -14.45 11.79
CA ASN A 164 -0.98 -14.71 13.02
C ASN A 164 0.15 -15.75 12.88
N ALA A 165 0.78 -15.86 11.70
CA ALA A 165 2.07 -16.55 11.64
C ALA A 165 3.02 -15.89 12.66
N PRO A 166 3.65 -16.65 13.58
CA PRO A 166 4.69 -16.07 14.43
C PRO A 166 5.73 -15.46 13.51
N LEU A 167 6.20 -14.24 13.85
CA LEU A 167 7.27 -13.55 13.15
C LEU A 167 8.43 -14.54 12.97
N GLN A 168 8.53 -15.17 11.81
CA GLN A 168 9.62 -16.08 11.53
C GLN A 168 10.71 -15.15 11.03
N ILE A 169 11.80 -15.07 11.79
CA ILE A 169 13.02 -14.34 11.42
C ILE A 169 13.64 -15.06 10.21
N THR A 170 13.02 -14.87 9.07
CA THR A 170 13.55 -14.98 7.72
C THR A 170 13.49 -13.55 7.20
N ASP A 171 14.59 -13.08 6.60
CA ASP A 171 14.84 -11.70 6.15
C ASP A 171 13.56 -10.84 6.00
N GLU A 172 13.52 -9.70 6.71
CA GLU A 172 12.35 -8.84 7.04
C GLU A 172 11.43 -8.40 5.86
N GLU A 173 11.68 -8.85 4.64
CA GLU A 173 11.07 -8.39 3.39
C GLU A 173 9.79 -9.14 2.94
N ASP A 174 9.44 -10.27 3.58
CA ASP A 174 8.32 -11.13 3.11
C ASP A 174 7.14 -11.27 4.11
N GLU A 175 7.15 -10.53 5.23
CA GLU A 175 6.05 -10.60 6.21
C GLU A 175 4.85 -9.72 5.81
N PRO A 176 3.61 -10.21 6.00
CA PRO A 176 2.42 -9.43 5.70
C PRO A 176 2.30 -8.22 6.64
N ILE A 177 2.01 -7.05 6.07
CA ILE A 177 1.70 -5.87 6.87
C ILE A 177 0.25 -5.98 7.34
N VAL A 178 0.07 -6.16 8.65
CA VAL A 178 -1.22 -6.09 9.33
C VAL A 178 -1.47 -4.64 9.75
N CYS A 179 -2.59 -4.07 9.33
CA CYS A 179 -2.91 -2.70 9.70
C CYS A 179 -3.37 -2.65 11.18
N GLU A 180 -2.57 -2.07 12.07
CA GLU A 180 -2.91 -1.85 13.50
C GLU A 180 -3.84 -0.63 13.74
#